data_AF-A0A1G1NJ36-F1
#
_entry.id   AF-A0A1G1NJ36-F1
#
_cell.length_a   1.000
_cell.length_b   1.000
_cell.length_c   1.000
_cell.angle_alpha   90.00
_cell.angle_beta   90.00
_cell.angle_gamma   90.00
#
_symmetry.space_group_name_H-M   'P 1'
#
loop_
_entity.id
_entity.type
_entity.pdbx_description
1 polymer ?
#
loop_
_entity_poly.entity_id
_entity_poly.type
_entity_poly.pdbx_seq_one_letter_code
_entity_poly.pdbx_strand_id
1 'polypeptide(L)'
;MYNIPAMFRFLYFFFLGGLFLLTTGCAQLTETAKKIWGSSTAALERARVDGLRKTYLCTFAECYDAVLGLARTAEEQEAKAQQEEEAKRAAEEGEGSGAEPGLAQEQKLAADGKFFDVFLKDSRQKHIVAIGIAGNVGTTEVGIFFEEAGPSAIKIEISSLSSTAKRRAAQVVFEALDKRFSPVL
;
A
#
# COMPACT_ATOMS: atom_id res chain seq x y z
N MET A 1 -38.00 -28.39 -45.79
CA MET A 1 -37.63 -26.96 -45.68
C MET A 1 -38.35 -26.40 -44.44
N TYR A 2 -37.64 -26.20 -43.32
CA TYR A 2 -38.25 -25.68 -42.09
C TYR A 2 -38.30 -24.14 -42.16
N ASN A 3 -39.51 -23.58 -42.21
CA ASN A 3 -39.76 -22.15 -42.11
C ASN A 3 -39.60 -21.74 -40.64
N ILE A 4 -38.47 -21.13 -40.31
CA ILE A 4 -38.26 -20.56 -38.97
C ILE A 4 -39.16 -19.32 -38.85
N PRO A 5 -40.05 -19.26 -37.84
CA PRO A 5 -40.97 -18.14 -37.68
C PRO A 5 -40.20 -16.84 -37.45
N ALA A 6 -40.64 -15.76 -38.12
CA ALA A 6 -39.97 -14.46 -38.11
C ALA A 6 -39.67 -13.90 -36.70
N MET A 7 -40.46 -14.31 -35.70
CA MET A 7 -40.30 -13.95 -34.30
C MET A 7 -38.96 -14.44 -33.69
N PHE A 8 -38.48 -15.63 -34.08
CA PHE A 8 -37.19 -16.17 -33.60
C PHE A 8 -35.99 -15.41 -34.17
N ARG A 9 -36.13 -14.87 -35.38
CA ARG A 9 -35.09 -14.04 -36.01
C ARG A 9 -34.88 -12.74 -35.24
N PHE A 10 -35.97 -12.10 -34.79
CA PHE A 10 -35.89 -10.85 -34.04
C PHE A 10 -35.22 -11.04 -32.67
N LEU A 11 -35.56 -12.11 -31.94
CA LEU A 11 -34.93 -12.44 -30.66
C LEU A 11 -33.44 -12.73 -30.82
N TYR A 12 -33.04 -13.45 -31.88
CA TYR A 12 -31.63 -13.72 -32.15
C TYR A 12 -30.83 -12.43 -32.39
N PHE A 13 -31.35 -11.49 -33.20
CA PHE A 13 -30.66 -10.21 -33.40
C PHE A 13 -30.59 -9.35 -32.13
N PHE A 14 -31.63 -9.40 -31.27
CA PHE A 14 -31.61 -8.67 -30.01
C PHE A 14 -30.60 -9.25 -29.01
N PHE A 15 -30.53 -10.58 -28.90
CA PHE A 15 -29.51 -11.26 -28.08
C PHE A 15 -28.10 -11.06 -28.62
N LEU A 16 -27.91 -11.15 -29.95
CA LEU A 16 -26.60 -10.93 -30.58
C LEU A 16 -26.15 -9.47 -30.40
N GLY A 17 -27.04 -8.50 -30.55
CA GLY A 17 -26.76 -7.08 -30.31
C GLY A 17 -26.44 -6.77 -28.85
N GLY A 18 -27.18 -7.36 -27.90
CA GLY A 18 -26.90 -7.24 -26.46
C GLY A 18 -25.53 -7.82 -26.07
N LEU A 19 -25.15 -8.96 -26.66
CA LEU A 19 -23.85 -9.57 -26.45
C LEU A 19 -22.69 -8.69 -26.95
N PHE A 20 -22.87 -7.99 -28.09
CA PHE A 20 -21.88 -7.04 -28.61
C PHE A 20 -21.72 -5.77 -27.75
N LEU A 21 -22.78 -5.32 -27.09
CA LEU A 21 -22.71 -4.19 -26.16
C LEU A 21 -21.96 -4.55 -24.86
N LEU A 22 -22.04 -5.82 -24.43
CA LEU A 22 -21.32 -6.28 -23.24
C LEU A 22 -19.81 -6.46 -23.46
N THR A 23 -19.35 -6.72 -24.69
CA THR A 23 -17.92 -6.91 -24.98
C THR A 23 -17.14 -5.61 -25.22
N THR A 24 -17.81 -4.46 -25.37
CA THR A 24 -17.15 -3.17 -25.66
C THR A 24 -16.93 -2.28 -24.43
N GLY A 25 -17.26 -2.74 -23.22
CA GLY A 25 -17.42 -1.87 -22.04
C GLY A 25 -16.31 -1.78 -20.99
N CYS A 26 -15.27 -2.63 -20.97
CA CYS A 26 -14.38 -2.72 -19.79
C CYS A 26 -13.01 -2.03 -19.89
N ALA A 27 -12.61 -1.48 -21.04
CA ALA A 27 -11.24 -0.97 -21.21
C ALA A 27 -10.99 0.40 -20.53
N GLN A 28 -12.03 1.21 -20.29
CA GLN A 28 -11.88 2.60 -19.80
C GLN A 28 -11.82 2.72 -18.26
N LEU A 29 -12.42 1.80 -17.50
CA LEU A 29 -12.44 1.87 -16.03
C LEU A 29 -11.07 1.61 -15.40
N THR A 30 -10.20 0.84 -16.06
CA THR A 30 -8.86 0.53 -15.54
C THR A 30 -7.87 1.69 -15.67
N GLU A 31 -8.08 2.64 -16.59
CA GLU A 31 -7.17 3.78 -16.75
C GLU A 31 -7.46 4.92 -15.78
N THR A 32 -8.73 5.16 -15.42
CA THR A 32 -9.10 6.24 -14.50
C THR A 32 -8.58 5.99 -13.08
N ALA A 33 -8.61 4.74 -12.62
CA ALA A 33 -8.05 4.36 -11.32
C ALA A 33 -6.53 4.61 -11.23
N LYS A 34 -5.78 4.39 -12.33
CA LYS A 34 -4.34 4.65 -12.38
C LYS A 34 -3.98 6.14 -12.35
N LYS A 35 -4.79 7.01 -12.96
CA LYS A 35 -4.56 8.47 -12.97
C LYS A 35 -4.69 9.10 -11.59
N ILE A 36 -5.65 8.65 -10.78
CA ILE A 36 -5.83 9.14 -9.42
C ILE A 36 -4.67 8.67 -8.53
N TRP A 37 -4.21 7.43 -8.72
CA TRP A 37 -3.11 6.87 -7.93
C TRP A 37 -1.73 7.44 -8.28
N GLY A 38 -1.46 7.74 -9.55
CA GLY A 38 -0.19 8.35 -9.98
C GLY A 38 0.04 9.76 -9.42
N SER A 39 -1.02 10.45 -8.96
CA SER A 39 -0.90 11.76 -8.33
C SER A 39 -0.20 11.69 -6.97
N SER A 40 -0.49 10.66 -6.18
CA SER A 40 0.09 10.46 -4.85
C SER A 40 1.59 10.12 -4.94
N THR A 41 1.96 9.19 -5.83
CA THR A 41 3.38 8.86 -6.05
C THR A 41 4.15 10.06 -6.58
N ALA A 42 3.56 10.85 -7.48
CA ALA A 42 4.16 12.11 -7.93
C ALA A 42 4.34 13.13 -6.79
N ALA A 43 3.45 13.18 -5.80
CA ALA A 43 3.63 14.04 -4.62
C ALA A 43 4.77 13.56 -3.73
N LEU A 44 4.88 12.24 -3.51
CA LEU A 44 5.99 11.64 -2.77
C LEU A 44 7.34 11.86 -3.46
N GLU A 45 7.38 11.71 -4.78
CA GLU A 45 8.55 12.00 -5.63
C GLU A 45 8.95 13.48 -5.58
N ARG A 46 7.98 14.42 -5.52
CA ARG A 46 8.32 15.84 -5.30
C ARG A 46 8.87 16.09 -3.89
N ALA A 47 8.34 15.41 -2.89
CA ALA A 47 8.79 15.53 -1.50
C ALA A 47 10.17 14.89 -1.24
N ARG A 48 10.70 14.12 -2.21
CA ARG A 48 12.04 13.50 -2.14
C ARG A 48 13.18 14.50 -1.99
N VAL A 49 12.99 15.75 -2.41
CA VAL A 49 13.99 16.80 -2.23
C VAL A 49 14.40 16.92 -0.76
N ASP A 50 13.45 16.71 0.16
CA ASP A 50 13.63 16.74 1.61
C ASP A 50 13.67 15.33 2.23
N GLY A 51 13.88 14.29 1.42
CA GLY A 51 13.92 12.90 1.84
C GLY A 51 15.10 12.61 2.77
N LEU A 52 14.89 11.73 3.75
CA LEU A 52 15.98 11.19 4.57
C LEU A 52 16.66 10.06 3.81
N ARG A 53 17.99 10.09 3.71
CA ARG A 53 18.75 9.19 2.84
C ARG A 53 19.83 8.46 3.62
N LYS A 54 20.05 7.19 3.30
CA LYS A 54 21.21 6.42 3.77
C LYS A 54 21.58 5.37 2.73
N THR A 55 22.87 5.15 2.53
CA THR A 55 23.40 4.20 1.54
C THR A 55 23.91 2.96 2.24
N TYR A 56 23.60 1.78 1.69
CA TYR A 56 23.96 0.49 2.27
C TYR A 56 24.69 -0.38 1.25
N LEU A 57 25.62 -1.20 1.74
CA LEU A 57 26.28 -2.24 0.95
C LEU A 57 25.39 -3.48 0.88
N CYS A 58 24.51 -3.50 -0.11
CA CYS A 58 23.56 -4.58 -0.42
C CYS A 58 23.23 -4.54 -1.91
N THR A 59 22.70 -5.63 -2.44
CA THR A 59 22.01 -5.61 -3.74
C THR A 59 20.60 -5.02 -3.59
N PHE A 60 19.99 -4.58 -4.71
CA PHE A 60 18.62 -4.09 -4.69
C PHE A 60 17.65 -5.11 -4.08
N ALA A 61 17.74 -6.38 -4.49
CA ALA A 61 16.84 -7.44 -4.01
C ALA A 61 16.94 -7.62 -2.48
N GLU A 62 18.16 -7.69 -1.94
CA GLU A 62 18.37 -7.88 -0.50
C GLU A 62 17.80 -6.73 0.34
N CYS A 63 18.09 -5.49 -0.07
CA CYS A 63 17.58 -4.32 0.64
C CYS A 63 16.07 -4.15 0.49
N TYR A 64 15.54 -4.43 -0.70
CA TYR A 64 14.10 -4.38 -0.97
C TYR A 64 13.33 -5.41 -0.14
N ASP A 65 13.78 -6.66 -0.11
CA ASP A 65 13.17 -7.74 0.66
C ASP A 65 13.32 -7.50 2.17
N ALA A 66 14.45 -6.95 2.61
CA ALA A 66 14.64 -6.57 4.01
C ALA A 66 13.62 -5.51 4.46
N VAL A 67 13.33 -4.51 3.63
CA VAL A 67 12.30 -3.50 3.92
C VAL A 67 10.91 -4.12 3.89
N LEU A 68 10.60 -4.99 2.92
CA LEU A 68 9.32 -5.69 2.89
C LEU A 68 9.10 -6.58 4.12
N GLY A 69 10.16 -7.15 4.68
CA GLY A 69 10.11 -7.93 5.91
C GLY A 69 9.68 -7.14 7.15
N LEU A 70 9.66 -5.79 7.08
CA LEU A 70 9.17 -4.91 8.15
C LEU A 70 7.66 -4.65 8.08
N ALA A 71 7.02 -5.05 6.97
CA ALA A 71 5.62 -4.81 6.73
C ALA A 71 4.73 -5.87 7.38
N ARG A 72 3.52 -5.47 7.77
CA ARG A 72 2.42 -6.36 8.14
C ARG A 72 2.01 -7.24 6.96
N THR A 73 1.72 -8.51 7.22
CA THR A 73 1.20 -9.42 6.19
C THR A 73 -0.28 -9.15 5.93
N ALA A 74 -0.78 -9.55 4.76
CA ALA A 74 -2.19 -9.39 4.41
C ALA A 74 -3.11 -10.05 5.44
N GLU A 75 -2.75 -11.24 5.92
CA GLU A 75 -3.49 -11.97 6.97
C GLU A 75 -3.61 -11.16 8.27
N GLU A 76 -2.54 -10.47 8.68
CA GLU A 76 -2.55 -9.62 9.88
C GLU A 76 -3.37 -8.36 9.67
N GLN A 77 -3.39 -7.80 8.46
CA GLN A 77 -4.21 -6.65 8.11
C GLN A 77 -5.70 -7.01 8.14
N GLU A 78 -6.07 -8.14 7.55
CA GLU A 78 -7.44 -8.67 7.56
C GLU A 78 -7.90 -8.97 9.00
N ALA A 79 -7.07 -9.61 9.80
CA ALA A 79 -7.37 -9.88 11.21
C ALA A 79 -7.57 -8.59 12.01
N LYS A 80 -6.76 -7.55 11.76
CA LYS A 80 -6.91 -6.24 12.41
C LYS A 80 -8.20 -5.53 11.99
N ALA A 81 -8.55 -5.58 10.70
CA ALA A 81 -9.78 -4.99 10.19
C ALA A 81 -11.02 -5.67 10.78
N GLN A 82 -11.02 -7.00 10.90
CA GLN A 82 -12.08 -7.76 11.55
C GLN A 82 -12.22 -7.39 13.02
N GLN A 83 -11.11 -7.32 13.77
CA GLN A 83 -11.14 -6.91 15.17
C GLN A 83 -11.67 -5.49 15.37
N GLU A 84 -11.32 -4.56 14.49
CA GLU A 84 -11.83 -3.19 14.55
C GLU A 84 -13.33 -3.12 14.23
N GLU A 85 -13.81 -3.93 13.28
CA GLU A 85 -15.23 -4.03 12.96
C GLU A 85 -16.03 -4.66 14.11
N GLU A 86 -15.54 -5.76 14.69
CA GLU A 86 -16.15 -6.39 15.87
C GLU A 86 -16.19 -5.43 17.08
N ALA A 87 -15.10 -4.69 17.31
CA ALA A 87 -15.05 -3.68 18.38
C ALA A 87 -16.06 -2.54 18.15
N LYS A 88 -16.23 -2.08 16.90
CA LYS A 88 -17.25 -1.08 16.55
C LYS A 88 -18.66 -1.61 16.79
N ARG A 89 -18.96 -2.84 16.36
CA ARG A 89 -20.27 -3.48 16.61
C ARG A 89 -20.56 -3.62 18.11
N ALA A 90 -19.58 -4.06 18.90
CA ALA A 90 -19.72 -4.18 20.35
C ALA A 90 -19.94 -2.81 21.04
N ALA A 91 -19.32 -1.73 20.53
CA ALA A 91 -19.52 -0.38 21.04
C ALA A 91 -20.90 0.19 20.70
N GLU A 92 -21.46 -0.17 19.53
CA GLU A 92 -22.81 0.23 19.11
C GLU A 92 -23.91 -0.51 19.90
N GLU A 93 -23.69 -1.77 20.28
CA GLU A 93 -24.62 -2.54 21.12
C GLU A 93 -24.55 -2.15 22.61
N GLY A 94 -23.46 -1.49 23.03
CA GLY A 94 -23.25 -0.96 24.38
C GLY A 94 -23.70 0.50 24.52
N GLU A 95 -24.98 0.79 24.32
CA GLU A 95 -25.53 2.14 24.52
C GLU A 95 -25.37 2.58 25.99
N GLY A 96 -24.36 3.41 26.27
CA GLY A 96 -24.32 4.25 27.47
C GLY A 96 -23.11 4.10 28.40
N SER A 97 -21.91 4.48 27.94
CA SER A 97 -20.91 5.17 28.80
C SER A 97 -19.71 5.60 27.95
N GLY A 98 -19.45 6.90 27.86
CA GLY A 98 -18.38 7.48 27.04
C GLY A 98 -16.98 7.17 27.59
N ALA A 99 -16.37 6.07 27.14
CA ALA A 99 -14.96 5.78 27.35
C ALA A 99 -14.24 5.67 25.99
N GLU A 100 -13.31 6.59 25.71
CA GLU A 100 -12.42 6.55 24.54
C GLU A 100 -11.51 5.30 24.58
N PRO A 101 -11.60 4.37 23.60
CA PRO A 101 -10.79 3.15 23.58
C PRO A 101 -9.60 3.27 22.60
N GLY A 102 -8.93 4.43 22.52
CA GLY A 102 -7.96 4.70 21.44
C GLY A 102 -6.52 4.23 21.67
N LEU A 103 -6.03 4.15 22.92
CA LEU A 103 -4.58 4.09 23.18
C LEU A 103 -4.02 2.70 23.54
N ALA A 104 -4.86 1.75 23.95
CA ALA A 104 -4.38 0.45 24.43
C ALA A 104 -4.00 -0.52 23.30
N GLN A 105 -4.60 -0.39 22.12
CA GLN A 105 -4.40 -1.34 21.01
C GLN A 105 -3.11 -1.06 20.22
N GLU A 106 -2.61 0.17 20.26
CA GLU A 106 -1.39 0.57 19.52
C GLU A 106 -0.11 -0.02 20.14
N GLN A 107 -0.12 -0.31 21.44
CA GLN A 107 1.07 -0.77 22.17
C GLN A 107 1.39 -2.27 21.96
N LYS A 108 0.37 -3.11 21.67
CA LYS A 108 0.58 -4.55 21.46
C LYS A 108 1.25 -4.86 20.10
N LEU A 109 1.07 -3.97 19.12
CA LEU A 109 1.58 -4.13 17.75
C LEU A 109 3.11 -3.96 17.64
N ALA A 110 3.75 -3.31 18.61
CA ALA A 110 5.19 -3.11 18.64
C ALA A 110 5.97 -4.39 18.97
N ALA A 111 5.31 -5.44 19.50
CA ALA A 111 5.96 -6.67 19.93
C ALA A 111 6.42 -7.56 18.75
N ASP A 112 5.72 -7.51 17.61
CA ASP A 112 5.97 -8.42 16.49
C ASP A 112 6.98 -7.87 15.46
N GLY A 113 7.54 -6.68 15.72
CA GLY A 113 8.55 -6.07 14.86
C GLY A 113 8.04 -5.63 13.48
N LYS A 114 6.71 -5.46 13.33
CA LYS A 114 6.07 -5.00 12.11
C LYS A 114 5.51 -3.60 12.29
N PHE A 115 5.93 -2.68 11.42
CA PHE A 115 5.82 -1.25 11.72
C PHE A 115 4.87 -0.48 10.81
N PHE A 116 4.57 -1.03 9.64
CA PHE A 116 3.73 -0.37 8.63
C PHE A 116 3.02 -1.39 7.73
N ASP A 117 2.04 -0.90 6.99
CA ASP A 117 1.34 -1.61 5.93
C ASP A 117 1.92 -1.24 4.57
N VAL A 118 2.11 -2.22 3.69
CA VAL A 118 2.46 -1.95 2.30
C VAL A 118 1.20 -1.61 1.53
N PHE A 119 1.11 -0.37 1.07
CA PHE A 119 0.02 0.12 0.23
C PHE A 119 0.30 -0.13 -1.25
N LEU A 120 1.52 0.14 -1.69
CA LEU A 120 1.98 -0.10 -3.05
C LEU A 120 3.39 -0.67 -3.02
N LYS A 121 3.67 -1.65 -3.87
CA LYS A 121 5.02 -2.14 -4.13
C LYS A 121 5.27 -2.15 -5.63
N ASP A 122 6.31 -1.45 -6.07
CA ASP A 122 6.71 -1.45 -7.48
C ASP A 122 8.22 -1.68 -7.57
N SER A 123 8.59 -2.95 -7.78
CA SER A 123 10.00 -3.33 -7.94
C SER A 123 10.61 -2.83 -9.25
N ARG A 124 9.79 -2.52 -10.27
CA ARG A 124 10.27 -1.97 -11.55
C ARG A 124 10.63 -0.50 -11.38
N GLN A 125 9.80 0.25 -10.67
CA GLN A 125 10.05 1.65 -10.30
C GLN A 125 10.88 1.80 -9.03
N LYS A 126 11.36 0.68 -8.45
CA LYS A 126 12.26 0.62 -7.30
C LYS A 126 11.75 1.45 -6.11
N HIS A 127 10.47 1.32 -5.77
CA HIS A 127 9.92 1.95 -4.57
C HIS A 127 8.80 1.14 -3.90
N ILE A 128 8.54 1.48 -2.65
CA ILE A 128 7.45 0.96 -1.83
C ILE A 128 6.70 2.18 -1.25
N VAL A 129 5.37 2.14 -1.25
CA VAL A 129 4.55 3.10 -0.51
C VAL A 129 3.99 2.39 0.72
N ALA A 130 4.34 2.91 1.89
CA ALA A 130 3.89 2.43 3.18
C ALA A 130 2.82 3.36 3.77
N ILE A 131 1.85 2.79 4.47
CA ILE A 131 0.86 3.49 5.29
C ILE A 131 0.81 2.85 6.68
N GLY A 132 0.00 3.38 7.58
CA GLY A 132 -0.19 2.77 8.90
C GLY A 132 1.07 2.80 9.77
N ILE A 133 1.92 3.82 9.61
CA ILE A 133 3.09 4.06 10.45
C ILE A 133 2.62 4.25 11.90
N ALA A 134 3.13 3.44 12.83
CA ALA A 134 2.77 3.55 14.25
C ALA A 134 3.04 4.96 14.82
N GLY A 135 2.13 5.47 15.65
CA GLY A 135 2.18 6.81 16.24
C GLY A 135 1.73 7.93 15.32
N ASN A 136 1.18 7.60 14.15
CA ASN A 136 0.77 8.53 13.11
C ASN A 136 -0.61 8.18 12.55
N VAL A 137 -1.27 9.14 11.88
CA VAL A 137 -2.57 8.90 11.23
C VAL A 137 -2.42 7.75 10.23
N GLY A 138 -3.26 6.71 10.38
CA GLY A 138 -3.10 5.43 9.68
C GLY A 138 -3.10 5.50 8.15
N THR A 139 -3.62 6.58 7.57
CA THR A 139 -3.67 6.81 6.11
C THR A 139 -2.47 7.60 5.58
N THR A 140 -1.51 7.99 6.42
CA THR A 140 -0.38 8.81 5.99
C THR A 140 0.57 7.98 5.11
N GLU A 141 0.76 8.42 3.87
CA GLU A 141 1.66 7.77 2.91
C GLU A 141 3.13 8.13 3.14
N VAL A 142 3.99 7.13 3.07
CA VAL A 142 5.45 7.25 3.10
C VAL A 142 6.04 6.47 1.94
N GLY A 143 6.79 7.14 1.07
CA GLY A 143 7.54 6.51 0.00
C GLY A 143 8.93 6.08 0.47
N ILE A 144 9.30 4.85 0.14
CA ILE A 144 10.63 4.26 0.36
C ILE A 144 11.21 3.96 -1.02
N PHE A 145 12.22 4.72 -1.42
CA PHE A 145 12.81 4.68 -2.76
C PHE A 145 14.20 4.04 -2.70
N PHE A 146 14.53 3.25 -3.72
CA PHE A 146 15.81 2.56 -3.86
C PHE A 146 16.52 3.05 -5.12
N GLU A 147 17.74 3.56 -4.97
CA GLU A 147 18.55 4.08 -6.06
C GLU A 147 19.92 3.40 -6.05
N GLU A 148 20.43 3.01 -7.21
CA GLU A 148 21.75 2.41 -7.31
C GLU A 148 22.82 3.48 -7.12
N ALA A 149 23.66 3.32 -6.10
CA ALA A 149 24.80 4.20 -5.81
C ALA A 149 26.14 3.58 -6.26
N GLY A 150 26.14 2.29 -6.66
CA GLY A 150 27.30 1.56 -7.15
C GLY A 150 26.97 0.07 -7.38
N PRO A 151 27.97 -0.76 -7.75
CA PRO A 151 27.77 -2.17 -8.10
C PRO A 151 27.17 -3.04 -6.99
N SER A 152 27.33 -2.64 -5.74
CA SER A 152 26.79 -3.32 -4.56
C SER A 152 26.39 -2.32 -3.48
N ALA A 153 25.94 -1.13 -3.91
CA ALA A 153 25.55 -0.06 -3.02
C ALA A 153 24.18 0.48 -3.44
N ILE A 154 23.23 0.49 -2.51
CA ILE A 154 21.89 1.04 -2.73
C ILE A 154 21.68 2.21 -1.78
N LYS A 155 21.37 3.37 -2.36
CA LYS A 155 20.88 4.54 -1.63
C LYS A 155 19.39 4.35 -1.38
N ILE A 156 19.00 4.31 -0.12
CA ILE A 156 17.61 4.22 0.31
C ILE A 156 17.17 5.59 0.79
N GLU A 157 16.01 6.02 0.30
CA GLU A 157 15.46 7.33 0.58
C GLU A 157 14.01 7.23 1.06
N ILE A 158 13.71 7.96 2.14
CA ILE A 158 12.41 7.97 2.79
C ILE A 158 11.79 9.36 2.64
N SER A 159 10.62 9.42 2.00
CA SER A 159 9.89 10.66 1.71
C SER A 159 8.45 10.57 2.19
N SER A 160 7.92 11.67 2.70
CA SER A 160 6.51 11.82 3.04
C SER A 160 6.18 13.31 3.17
N LEU A 161 4.92 13.66 2.90
CA LEU A 161 4.38 15.00 3.21
C LEU A 161 4.26 15.23 4.73
N SER A 162 4.24 14.16 5.54
CA SER A 162 4.24 14.25 6.99
C SER A 162 5.67 14.11 7.54
N SER A 163 6.15 15.17 8.19
CA SER A 163 7.49 15.17 8.78
C SER A 163 7.66 14.14 9.90
N THR A 164 6.60 13.89 10.68
CA THR A 164 6.61 12.89 11.75
C THR A 164 6.63 11.47 11.16
N ALA A 165 5.79 11.20 10.16
CA ALA A 165 5.73 9.88 9.51
C ALA A 165 7.07 9.56 8.84
N LYS A 166 7.63 10.52 8.10
CA LYS A 166 8.95 10.42 7.46
C LYS A 166 10.03 10.05 8.46
N ARG A 167 10.13 10.80 9.58
CA ARG A 167 11.15 10.54 10.60
C ARG A 167 10.99 9.17 11.26
N ARG A 168 9.76 8.75 11.57
CA ARG A 168 9.51 7.45 12.20
C ARG A 168 9.78 6.28 11.26
N ALA A 169 9.27 6.35 10.03
CA ALA A 169 9.56 5.34 9.02
C ALA A 169 11.07 5.24 8.75
N ALA A 170 11.76 6.37 8.61
CA ALA A 170 13.21 6.38 8.41
C ALA A 170 13.97 5.78 9.60
N GLN A 171 13.59 6.13 10.83
CA GLN A 171 14.19 5.54 12.02
C GLN A 171 14.07 4.01 12.01
N VAL A 172 12.87 3.49 11.81
CA VAL A 172 12.61 2.04 11.80
C VAL A 172 13.36 1.34 10.66
N VAL A 173 13.21 1.86 9.44
CA VAL A 173 13.81 1.26 8.24
C VAL A 173 15.33 1.29 8.35
N PHE A 174 15.93 2.42 8.71
CA PHE A 174 17.38 2.53 8.81
C PHE A 174 17.93 1.71 9.97
N GLU A 175 17.28 1.68 11.14
CA GLU A 175 17.72 0.84 12.25
C GLU A 175 17.67 -0.67 11.88
N ALA A 176 16.63 -1.10 11.17
CA ALA A 176 16.53 -2.49 10.72
C ALA A 176 17.61 -2.85 9.70
N LEU A 177 17.94 -1.94 8.79
CA LEU A 177 18.99 -2.15 7.79
C LEU A 177 20.38 -2.06 8.40
N ASP A 178 20.62 -1.16 9.35
CA ASP A 178 21.90 -1.05 10.08
C ASP A 178 22.26 -2.34 10.82
N LYS A 179 21.26 -3.12 11.25
CA LYS A 179 21.47 -4.43 11.88
C LYS A 179 21.87 -5.52 10.87
N ARG A 180 21.57 -5.35 9.57
CA ARG A 180 21.74 -6.37 8.53
C ARG A 180 22.86 -6.05 7.54
N PHE A 181 23.10 -4.77 7.26
CA PHE A 181 23.99 -4.30 6.21
C PHE A 181 24.89 -3.18 6.74
N SER A 182 26.11 -3.10 6.21
CA SER A 182 27.02 -2.01 6.55
C SER A 182 26.64 -0.72 5.79
N PRO A 183 26.48 0.41 6.49
CA PRO A 183 26.26 1.68 5.82
C PRO A 183 27.52 2.16 5.11
N VAL A 184 27.34 2.80 3.96
CA VAL A 184 28.41 3.54 3.27
C VAL A 184 28.47 4.93 3.92
N LEU A 185 29.62 5.26 4.51
CA LEU A 185 29.91 6.57 5.10
C LEU A 185 30.03 7.65 4.03
#